data_AF-A0A3L6PA99-F1
#
_entry.id   AF-A0A3L6PA99-F1
#
_cell.length_a   1.000
_cell.length_b   1.000
_cell.length_c   1.000
_cell.angle_alpha   90.00
_cell.angle_beta   90.00
_cell.angle_gamma   90.00
#
_symmetry.space_group_name_H-M   'P 1'
#
loop_
_entity.id
_entity.type
_entity.pdbx_description
1 polymer ?
#
loop_
_entity_poly.entity_id
_entity_poly.type
_entity_poly.pdbx_seq_one_letter_code
_entity_poly.pdbx_strand_id
1 'polypeptide(L)'
;MALSSPQLAFPVVALLVPFYYFFIKYRISANLHLPVKWPLVGILPAILVNLNNVHNYITLLLSASSCNFKVHGPLTTSMQFFLTSDPRNVWHIFTSNHANYPKGEEFTVVFDVMRGSFFTVDGEPCR
;
A
#
# COMPACT_ATOMS: atom_id res chain seq x y z
N MET A 1 23.53 -39.66 12.64
CA MET A 1 22.65 -38.57 12.17
C MET A 1 23.16 -37.26 12.76
N ALA A 2 24.12 -36.61 12.11
CA ALA A 2 24.68 -35.34 12.57
C ALA A 2 24.36 -34.28 11.52
N LEU A 3 23.27 -33.56 11.73
CA LEU A 3 22.82 -32.45 10.90
C LEU A 3 23.52 -31.15 11.32
N SER A 4 24.82 -31.22 11.59
CA SER A 4 25.67 -30.08 11.96
C SER A 4 26.68 -29.83 10.84
N SER A 5 26.18 -29.39 9.68
CA SER A 5 27.02 -29.08 8.53
C SER A 5 27.23 -27.56 8.40
N PRO A 6 28.47 -27.04 8.55
CA PRO A 6 28.78 -25.61 8.36
C PRO A 6 28.42 -25.09 6.96
N GLN A 7 28.16 -26.01 6.03
CA GLN A 7 27.67 -25.77 4.66
C GLN A 7 26.33 -24.99 4.63
N LEU A 8 25.44 -25.18 5.62
CA LEU A 8 24.15 -24.48 5.71
C LEU A 8 24.26 -23.11 6.39
N ALA A 9 25.33 -22.86 7.15
CA ALA A 9 25.51 -21.58 7.84
C ALA A 9 25.81 -20.44 6.86
N PHE A 10 26.63 -20.69 5.84
CA PHE A 10 26.97 -19.69 4.81
C PHE A 10 25.75 -19.15 4.04
N PRO A 11 24.85 -19.98 3.46
CA PRO A 11 23.67 -19.47 2.76
C PRO A 11 22.68 -18.79 3.72
N VAL A 12 22.57 -19.26 4.96
CA VAL A 12 21.71 -18.61 5.98
C VAL A 12 22.24 -17.23 6.32
N VAL A 13 23.54 -17.09 6.60
CA VAL A 13 24.16 -15.77 6.88
C VAL A 13 24.07 -14.86 5.66
N ALA A 14 24.30 -15.39 4.45
CA ALA A 14 24.18 -14.64 3.21
C ALA A 14 22.76 -14.11 2.93
N LEU A 15 21.71 -14.76 3.45
CA LEU A 15 20.33 -14.26 3.39
C LEU A 15 19.98 -13.33 4.55
N LEU A 16 20.50 -13.59 5.75
CA LEU A 16 20.19 -12.79 6.94
C LEU A 16 20.84 -11.40 6.91
N VAL A 17 22.06 -11.26 6.38
CA VAL A 17 22.75 -9.96 6.29
C VAL A 17 21.99 -8.94 5.41
N PRO A 18 21.58 -9.25 4.16
CA PRO A 18 20.78 -8.33 3.37
C PRO A 18 19.42 -8.10 4.01
N PHE A 19 18.77 -9.13 4.56
CA PHE A 19 17.50 -8.97 5.27
C PHE A 19 17.60 -8.00 6.45
N TYR A 20 18.66 -8.12 7.26
CA TYR A 20 18.93 -7.23 8.39
C TYR A 20 19.26 -5.81 7.95
N TYR A 21 20.08 -5.64 6.90
CA TYR A 21 20.34 -4.33 6.29
C TYR A 21 19.04 -3.69 5.77
N PHE A 22 18.21 -4.48 5.09
CA PHE A 22 16.90 -4.03 4.61
C PHE A 22 15.97 -3.65 5.78
N PHE A 23 15.97 -4.42 6.86
CA PHE A 23 15.21 -4.13 8.07
C PHE A 23 15.66 -2.82 8.72
N ILE A 24 16.97 -2.59 8.85
CA ILE A 24 17.51 -1.32 9.37
C ILE A 24 17.11 -0.15 8.47
N LYS A 25 17.33 -0.25 7.16
CA LYS A 25 16.98 0.81 6.22
C LYS A 25 15.49 1.12 6.26
N TYR A 26 14.66 0.08 6.36
CA TYR A 26 13.22 0.20 6.53
C TYR A 26 12.86 0.94 7.83
N ARG A 27 13.44 0.56 8.97
CA ARG A 27 13.20 1.21 10.27
C ARG A 27 13.65 2.66 10.30
N ILE A 28 14.78 2.98 9.68
CA ILE A 28 15.26 4.37 9.54
C ILE A 28 14.26 5.18 8.73
N SER A 29 13.78 4.64 7.61
CA SER A 29 12.80 5.33 6.80
C SER A 29 11.39 5.35 7.35
N ALA A 30 11.01 4.42 8.24
CA ALA A 30 9.75 4.50 8.95
C ALA A 30 9.69 5.73 9.88
N ASN A 31 10.85 6.28 10.29
CA ASN A 31 10.93 7.56 10.99
C ASN A 31 10.85 8.77 10.05
N LEU A 32 10.98 8.57 8.74
CA LEU A 32 10.71 9.60 7.76
C LEU A 32 9.20 9.58 7.48
N HIS A 33 8.56 10.75 7.49
CA HIS A 33 7.13 10.91 7.22
C HIS A 33 6.73 10.47 5.79
N LEU A 34 7.72 10.12 4.94
CA LEU A 34 7.52 9.69 3.56
C LEU A 34 7.99 8.24 3.39
N PRO A 35 7.18 7.37 2.75
CA PRO A 35 7.52 5.99 2.49
C PRO A 35 8.69 5.88 1.54
N VAL A 36 9.54 4.89 1.78
CA VAL A 36 10.53 4.46 0.81
C VAL A 36 9.82 3.83 -0.37
N LYS A 37 10.12 4.33 -1.56
CA LYS A 37 9.77 3.68 -2.81
C LYS A 37 10.81 2.59 -3.09
N TRP A 38 10.42 1.34 -2.93
CA TRP A 38 11.24 0.20 -3.28
C TRP A 38 11.11 -0.10 -4.77
N PRO A 39 12.22 -0.44 -5.45
CA PRO A 39 12.21 -0.65 -6.91
C PRO A 39 11.33 -1.82 -7.35
N LEU A 40 11.16 -2.86 -6.50
CA LEU A 40 10.40 -4.07 -6.86
C LEU A 40 8.94 -4.03 -6.38
N VAL A 41 8.72 -3.59 -5.14
CA VAL A 41 7.43 -3.69 -4.42
C VAL A 41 6.80 -2.32 -4.12
N GLY A 42 7.39 -1.24 -4.61
CA GLY A 42 6.88 0.12 -4.38
C GLY A 42 6.86 0.47 -2.89
N ILE A 43 5.72 0.96 -2.40
CA ILE A 43 5.53 1.33 -0.99
C ILE A 43 4.81 0.25 -0.17
N LEU A 44 4.51 -0.91 -0.76
CA LEU A 44 3.74 -1.97 -0.10
C LEU A 44 4.30 -2.41 1.26
N PRO A 45 5.62 -2.56 1.46
CA PRO A 45 6.16 -2.91 2.78
C PRO A 45 5.83 -1.87 3.85
N ALA A 46 5.74 -0.59 3.47
CA ALA A 46 5.38 0.49 4.39
C ALA A 46 3.91 0.38 4.81
N ILE A 47 3.02 0.04 3.87
CA ILE A 47 1.60 -0.21 4.16
C ILE A 47 1.44 -1.43 5.06
N LEU A 48 2.12 -2.55 4.76
CA LEU A 48 1.95 -3.83 5.45
C LEU A 48 2.26 -3.76 6.95
N VAL A 49 3.36 -3.11 7.32
CA VAL A 49 3.74 -2.95 8.74
C VAL A 49 2.82 -1.97 9.46
N ASN A 50 2.29 -0.98 8.76
CA ASN A 50 1.37 0.01 9.32
C ASN A 50 -0.11 -0.40 9.18
N LEU A 51 -0.42 -1.66 8.80
CA LEU A 51 -1.80 -2.13 8.62
C LEU A 51 -2.66 -1.94 9.88
N ASN A 52 -2.11 -2.24 11.05
CA ASN A 52 -2.81 -2.08 12.33
C ASN A 52 -3.20 -0.61 12.61
N ASN A 53 -2.52 0.35 11.99
CA ASN A 53 -2.76 1.77 12.15
C ASN A 53 -2.82 2.50 10.80
N VAL A 54 -3.44 1.84 9.81
CA VAL A 54 -3.37 2.26 8.40
C VAL A 54 -3.94 3.66 8.18
N HIS A 55 -5.00 4.02 8.90
CA HIS A 55 -5.61 5.34 8.81
C HIS A 55 -4.66 6.45 9.24
N ASN A 56 -4.04 6.34 10.43
CA ASN A 56 -3.08 7.35 10.89
C ASN A 56 -1.86 7.42 9.97
N TYR A 57 -1.40 6.29 9.45
CA TYR A 57 -0.29 6.25 8.50
C TYR A 57 -0.62 6.99 7.20
N ILE A 58 -1.81 6.77 6.62
CA ILE A 58 -2.28 7.47 5.42
C ILE A 58 -2.46 8.98 5.71
N THR A 59 -2.98 9.35 6.88
CA THR A 59 -3.10 10.76 7.27
C THR A 59 -1.73 11.45 7.33
N LEU A 60 -0.74 10.83 7.97
CA LEU A 60 0.62 11.36 8.02
C LEU A 60 1.23 11.48 6.61
N LEU A 61 1.06 10.45 5.79
CA LEU A 61 1.50 10.43 4.40
C LEU A 61 0.91 11.60 3.60
N LEU A 62 -0.40 11.81 3.69
CA LEU A 62 -1.09 12.88 2.96
C LEU A 62 -0.71 14.26 3.52
N SER A 63 -0.53 14.39 4.83
CA SER A 63 -0.07 15.64 5.45
C SER A 63 1.34 16.03 4.96
N ALA A 64 2.23 15.05 4.79
CA ALA A 64 3.58 15.25 4.26
C ALA A 64 3.62 15.47 2.74
N SER A 65 2.56 15.09 2.02
CA SER A 65 2.51 15.07 0.54
C SER A 65 1.55 16.11 -0.05
N SER A 66 1.27 17.20 0.68
CA SER A 66 0.34 18.25 0.24
C SER A 66 -1.05 17.69 -0.14
N CYS A 67 -1.58 16.79 0.69
CA CYS A 67 -2.89 16.14 0.54
C CYS A 67 -3.04 15.23 -0.69
N ASN A 68 -1.97 14.94 -1.44
CA ASN A 68 -2.04 14.14 -2.66
C ASN A 68 -0.86 13.19 -2.76
N PHE A 69 -1.12 11.89 -2.92
CA PHE A 69 -0.05 10.90 -3.00
C PHE A 69 -0.35 9.81 -4.03
N LYS A 70 0.62 9.58 -4.92
CA LYS A 70 0.57 8.51 -5.94
C LYS A 70 1.29 7.27 -5.45
N VAL A 71 0.54 6.19 -5.31
CA VAL A 71 1.02 4.86 -4.97
C VAL A 71 1.18 4.06 -6.26
N HIS A 72 2.35 3.48 -6.44
CA HIS A 72 2.59 2.50 -7.49
C HIS A 72 2.67 1.13 -6.81
N GLY A 73 1.96 0.16 -7.39
CA GLY A 73 2.03 -1.24 -6.98
C GLY A 73 3.38 -1.88 -7.30
N PRO A 74 3.51 -3.21 -7.09
CA PRO A 74 4.70 -3.96 -7.49
C PRO A 74 4.96 -3.78 -8.99
N LEU A 75 6.22 -3.86 -9.40
CA LEU A 75 6.61 -3.71 -10.82
C LEU A 75 5.89 -4.70 -11.75
N THR A 76 5.46 -5.84 -11.22
CA THR A 76 4.72 -6.89 -11.95
C THR A 76 3.24 -6.57 -12.16
N THR A 77 2.69 -5.60 -11.43
CA THR A 77 1.27 -5.23 -11.49
C THR A 77 1.15 -3.80 -12.01
N SER A 78 0.31 -3.55 -13.02
CA SER A 78 -0.01 -2.20 -13.52
C SER A 78 -0.88 -1.37 -12.55
N MET A 79 -0.89 -1.74 -11.28
CA MET A 79 -1.73 -1.19 -10.23
C MET A 79 -1.19 0.17 -9.79
N GLN A 80 -2.01 1.21 -9.92
CA GLN A 80 -1.70 2.56 -9.48
C GLN A 80 -2.86 3.08 -8.65
N PHE A 81 -2.55 3.63 -7.47
CA PHE A 81 -3.54 4.32 -6.65
C PHE A 81 -3.21 5.79 -6.51
N PHE A 82 -4.27 6.59 -6.49
CA PHE A 82 -4.19 7.99 -6.13
C PHE A 82 -4.93 8.20 -4.81
N LEU A 83 -4.18 8.55 -3.78
CA LEU A 83 -4.71 8.92 -2.48
C LEU A 83 -4.80 10.44 -2.42
N THR A 84 -5.97 10.97 -2.05
CA THR A 84 -6.18 12.40 -1.90
C THR A 84 -7.02 12.71 -0.67
N SER A 85 -6.61 13.74 0.07
CA SER A 85 -7.41 14.39 1.13
C SER A 85 -7.76 15.83 0.77
N ASP A 86 -7.50 16.27 -0.47
CA ASP A 86 -7.89 17.60 -0.92
C ASP A 86 -9.41 17.66 -1.08
N PRO A 87 -10.13 18.54 -0.35
CA PRO A 87 -11.59 18.62 -0.43
C PRO A 87 -12.11 18.87 -1.84
N ARG A 88 -11.34 19.53 -2.71
CA ARG A 88 -11.73 19.78 -4.12
C ARG A 88 -11.72 18.48 -4.92
N ASN A 89 -10.69 17.67 -4.76
CA ASN A 89 -10.58 16.37 -5.43
C ASN A 89 -11.62 15.39 -4.90
N VAL A 90 -11.83 15.36 -3.59
CA VAL A 90 -12.87 14.53 -2.96
C VAL A 90 -14.24 14.92 -3.50
N TRP A 91 -14.58 16.21 -3.52
CA TRP A 91 -15.85 16.67 -4.08
C TRP A 91 -15.99 16.31 -5.57
N HIS A 92 -14.90 16.42 -6.33
CA HIS A 92 -14.92 16.05 -7.74
C HIS A 92 -15.23 14.55 -7.96
N ILE A 93 -14.56 13.68 -7.20
CA ILE A 93 -14.71 12.22 -7.29
C ILE A 93 -16.10 11.77 -6.82
N PHE A 94 -16.63 12.35 -5.75
CA PHE A 94 -17.88 11.88 -5.15
C PHE A 94 -19.14 12.61 -5.64
N THR A 95 -19.00 13.83 -6.16
CA THR A 95 -20.16 14.68 -6.50
C THR A 95 -20.21 15.03 -7.99
N SER A 96 -19.23 15.78 -8.50
CA SER A 96 -19.36 16.36 -9.85
C SER A 96 -19.10 15.38 -10.99
N ASN A 97 -18.20 14.41 -10.78
CA ASN A 97 -17.74 13.50 -11.83
C ASN A 97 -17.74 12.04 -11.37
N HIS A 98 -18.69 11.70 -10.50
CA HIS A 98 -18.81 10.37 -9.91
C HIS A 98 -18.85 9.24 -10.94
N ALA A 99 -19.56 9.43 -12.05
CA ALA A 99 -19.71 8.43 -13.10
C ALA A 99 -18.38 8.03 -13.78
N ASN A 100 -17.35 8.86 -13.70
CA ASN A 100 -16.04 8.58 -14.27
C ASN A 100 -15.12 7.78 -13.32
N TYR A 101 -15.58 7.48 -12.11
CA TYR A 101 -14.87 6.68 -11.12
C TYR A 101 -15.69 5.41 -10.84
N PRO A 102 -15.39 4.28 -11.50
CA PRO A 102 -16.17 3.05 -11.38
C PRO A 102 -16.11 2.49 -9.95
N LYS A 103 -17.27 2.13 -9.39
CA LYS A 103 -17.49 1.70 -8.01
C LYS A 103 -18.26 0.38 -7.99
N GLY A 104 -17.77 -0.59 -8.77
CA GLY A 104 -18.43 -1.88 -8.99
C GLY A 104 -17.47 -3.05 -8.93
N GLU A 105 -17.69 -4.07 -9.76
CA GLU A 105 -16.86 -5.28 -9.78
C GLU A 105 -15.37 -4.98 -9.96
N GLU A 106 -15.00 -4.03 -10.82
CA GLU A 106 -13.59 -3.66 -11.01
C GLU A 106 -12.92 -3.16 -9.72
N PHE A 107 -13.67 -2.47 -8.86
CA PHE A 107 -13.17 -2.04 -7.56
C PHE A 107 -12.94 -3.23 -6.62
N THR A 108 -13.78 -4.28 -6.72
CA THR A 108 -13.62 -5.52 -5.93
C THR A 108 -12.45 -6.38 -6.39
N VAL A 109 -12.03 -6.30 -7.66
CA VAL A 109 -10.80 -6.99 -8.13
C VAL A 109 -9.59 -6.54 -7.31
N VAL A 110 -9.59 -5.27 -6.90
CA VAL A 110 -8.53 -4.67 -6.09
C VAL A 110 -8.82 -4.77 -4.59
N PHE A 111 -10.06 -4.46 -4.19
CA PHE A 111 -10.49 -4.38 -2.81
C PHE A 111 -11.62 -5.36 -2.55
N ASP A 112 -11.32 -6.65 -2.65
CA ASP A 112 -12.29 -7.73 -2.51
C ASP A 112 -13.05 -7.70 -1.17
N VAL A 113 -12.36 -7.24 -0.11
CA VAL A 113 -12.92 -7.03 1.24
C VAL A 113 -14.09 -6.02 1.23
N MET A 114 -14.17 -5.11 0.25
CA MET A 114 -15.24 -4.13 0.13
C MET A 114 -16.42 -4.61 -0.72
N ARG A 115 -16.41 -5.84 -1.26
CA ARG A 115 -17.54 -6.37 -2.05
C ARG A 115 -18.83 -6.34 -1.24
N GLY A 116 -19.90 -5.79 -1.83
CA GLY A 116 -21.21 -5.65 -1.18
C GLY A 116 -21.29 -4.51 -0.17
N SER A 117 -20.22 -3.72 0.00
CA SER A 117 -20.27 -2.44 0.73
C SER A 117 -20.98 -1.37 -0.10
N PHE A 118 -21.39 -0.29 0.56
CA PHE A 118 -21.89 0.93 -0.08
C PHE A 118 -20.99 1.45 -1.22
N PHE A 119 -19.68 1.16 -1.17
CA PHE A 119 -18.71 1.53 -2.20
C PHE A 119 -18.75 0.68 -3.48
N THR A 120 -19.44 -0.46 -3.49
CA THR A 120 -19.52 -1.38 -4.64
C THR A 120 -20.90 -1.37 -5.30
N VAL A 121 -21.84 -0.60 -4.75
CA VAL A 121 -23.19 -0.48 -5.27
C VAL A 121 -23.19 0.68 -6.27
N ASP A 122 -22.95 0.36 -7.55
CA ASP A 122 -22.98 1.31 -8.67
C ASP A 122 -24.42 1.80 -8.94
N GLY A 123 -25.02 2.52 -7.99
CA GLY A 123 -26.37 3.08 -8.11
C GLY A 123 -27.52 2.07 -8.03
N GLU A 124 -27.24 0.77 -7.94
CA GLU A 124 -28.25 -0.24 -7.61
C GLU A 124 -28.69 -0.06 -6.13
N PRO A 125 -29.97 -0.26 -5.80
CA PRO A 125 -30.41 -0.16 -4.42
C PRO A 125 -29.75 -1.25 -3.57
N CYS A 126 -29.16 -0.85 -2.44
CA CYS A 126 -28.73 -1.79 -1.41
C CYS A 126 -29.95 -2.64 -1.02
N ARG A 127 -29.89 -3.97 -1.22
CA ARG A 127 -30.97 -4.88 -0.85
C ARG A 127 -30.83 -5.36 0.59
#